data_AF-A0A0G1NVT4-F1
#
_entry.id   AF-A0A0G1NVT4-F1
#
_cell.length_a   1.000
_cell.length_b   1.000
_cell.length_c   1.000
_cell.angle_alpha   90.00
_cell.angle_beta   90.00
_cell.angle_gamma   90.00
#
_symmetry.space_group_name_H-M   'P 1'
#
loop_
_entity.id
_entity.type
_entity.pdbx_description
1 polymer ?
#
loop_
_entity_poly.entity_id
_entity_poly.type
_entity_poly.pdbx_seq_one_letter_code
_entity_poly.pdbx_strand_id
1 'polypeptide(L)'
;MIKPINRENWGKITPKLEQSDLTKIQIDSYKQFLEEGISESLTELNPIKDFTGKVFEFEFLSSRVGLPKITPKVAIEKGVTFEAPLWATVKLTNLHSKA
;
A
#
# COMPACT_ATOMS: atom_id res chain seq x y z
N MET A 1 37.44 -7.60 -9.42
CA MET A 1 36.95 -8.08 -8.11
C MET A 1 37.83 -7.48 -7.04
N ILE A 2 37.26 -6.77 -6.06
CA ILE A 2 38.02 -6.12 -4.98
C ILE A 2 38.27 -7.16 -3.88
N LYS A 3 39.52 -7.35 -3.48
CA LYS A 3 39.88 -8.28 -2.39
C LYS A 3 39.22 -7.78 -1.08
N PRO A 4 38.50 -8.63 -0.34
CA PRO A 4 37.86 -8.20 0.90
C PRO A 4 38.93 -7.76 1.90
N ILE A 5 38.69 -6.61 2.55
CA ILE A 5 39.54 -6.09 3.60
C ILE A 5 39.33 -6.97 4.84
N ASN A 6 40.41 -7.55 5.36
CA ASN A 6 40.35 -8.35 6.59
C ASN A 6 40.34 -7.40 7.80
N ARG A 7 39.19 -7.23 8.45
CA ARG A 7 39.04 -6.44 9.67
C ARG A 7 39.22 -7.35 10.88
N GLU A 8 40.25 -7.10 11.68
CA GLU A 8 40.42 -7.79 12.96
C GLU A 8 39.36 -7.34 13.98
N ASN A 9 38.74 -8.30 14.66
CA ASN A 9 37.78 -8.07 15.73
C ASN A 9 38.29 -8.74 17.01
N TRP A 10 38.56 -7.96 18.05
CA TRP A 10 39.05 -8.45 19.35
C TRP A 10 37.92 -8.66 20.39
N GLY A 11 36.65 -8.58 19.96
CA GLY A 11 35.49 -8.83 20.80
C GLY A 11 35.41 -10.29 21.25
N LYS A 12 35.12 -10.52 22.54
CA LYS A 12 35.04 -11.86 23.15
C LYS A 12 33.62 -12.46 23.12
N ILE A 13 32.61 -11.65 22.83
CA ILE A 13 31.20 -12.04 22.85
C ILE A 13 30.76 -12.28 21.40
N THR A 14 30.28 -13.49 21.13
CA THR A 14 29.69 -13.82 19.84
C THR A 14 28.27 -13.25 19.77
N PRO A 15 27.93 -12.43 18.76
CA PRO A 15 26.55 -11.99 18.57
C PRO A 15 25.67 -13.22 18.30
N LYS A 16 24.62 -13.38 19.11
CA LYS A 16 23.65 -14.49 19.01
C LYS A 16 22.47 -14.16 18.09
N LEU A 17 22.31 -12.88 17.74
CA LEU A 17 21.26 -12.40 16.86
C LEU A 17 21.77 -12.36 15.42
N GLU A 18 20.98 -12.94 14.54
CA GLU A 18 21.18 -12.84 13.10
C GLU A 18 21.12 -11.39 12.63
N GLN A 19 21.83 -11.10 11.54
CA GLN A 19 21.76 -9.78 10.93
C GLN A 19 20.37 -9.54 10.37
N SER A 20 19.70 -8.49 10.84
CA SER A 20 18.39 -8.07 10.33
C SER A 20 18.55 -7.08 9.18
N ASP A 21 17.59 -7.11 8.25
CA ASP A 21 17.44 -6.05 7.25
C ASP A 21 16.82 -4.81 7.90
N LEU A 22 17.62 -3.74 8.00
CA LEU A 22 17.22 -2.48 8.63
C LEU A 22 16.15 -1.72 7.82
N THR A 23 15.97 -2.05 6.54
CA THR A 23 14.95 -1.44 5.67
C THR A 23 13.62 -2.17 5.70
N LYS A 24 13.60 -3.39 6.27
CA LYS A 24 12.45 -4.29 6.26
C LYS A 24 11.16 -3.64 6.77
N ILE A 25 11.25 -2.85 7.84
CA ILE A 25 10.09 -2.18 8.42
C ILE A 25 9.39 -1.23 7.44
N GLN A 26 10.15 -0.52 6.60
CA GLN A 26 9.60 0.41 5.62
C GLN A 26 8.88 -0.35 4.50
N ILE A 27 9.49 -1.45 4.04
CA ILE A 27 8.94 -2.30 2.98
C ILE A 27 7.67 -2.99 3.47
N ASP A 28 7.73 -3.62 4.65
CA ASP A 28 6.63 -4.38 5.21
C ASP A 28 5.44 -3.46 5.56
N SER A 29 5.69 -2.29 6.13
CA SER A 29 4.64 -1.31 6.46
C SER A 29 3.92 -0.81 5.20
N TYR A 30 4.66 -0.45 4.15
CA TYR A 30 4.04 0.02 2.91
C TYR A 30 3.30 -1.11 2.19
N LYS A 31 3.83 -2.33 2.21
CA LYS A 31 3.15 -3.51 1.67
C LYS A 31 1.81 -3.74 2.36
N GLN A 32 1.77 -3.73 3.69
CA GLN A 32 0.54 -3.90 4.45
C GLN A 32 -0.49 -2.79 4.15
N PHE A 33 -0.03 -1.53 4.04
CA PHE A 33 -0.90 -0.42 3.67
C PHE A 33 -1.58 -0.65 2.30
N LEU A 34 -0.83 -1.13 1.30
CA LEU A 34 -1.36 -1.39 -0.04
C LEU A 34 -2.30 -2.61 -0.08
N GLU A 35 -1.99 -3.66 0.69
CA GLU A 35 -2.76 -4.92 0.69
C GLU A 35 -4.07 -4.80 1.50
N GLU A 36 -4.04 -4.13 2.64
CA GLU A 36 -5.15 -4.12 3.61
C GLU A 36 -5.62 -2.69 3.90
N GLY A 37 -4.69 -1.79 4.26
CA GLY A 37 -5.01 -0.48 4.82
C GLY A 37 -5.89 0.41 3.92
N ILE A 38 -5.67 0.38 2.60
CA ILE A 38 -6.52 1.13 1.65
C ILE A 38 -7.95 0.59 1.66
N SER A 39 -8.11 -0.74 1.60
CA SER A 39 -9.43 -1.36 1.56
C SER A 39 -10.19 -1.12 2.86
N GLU A 40 -9.52 -1.29 4.01
CA GLU A 40 -10.08 -1.02 5.33
C GLU A 40 -10.59 0.42 5.43
N SER A 41 -9.74 1.40 5.10
CA SER A 41 -10.08 2.83 5.14
C SER A 41 -11.28 3.18 4.26
N LEU A 42 -11.39 2.58 3.08
CA LEU A 42 -12.53 2.83 2.17
C LEU A 42 -13.81 2.17 2.70
N THR A 43 -13.73 0.95 3.21
CA THR A 43 -14.89 0.22 3.71
C THR A 43 -15.44 0.76 5.03
N GLU A 44 -14.61 1.42 5.85
CA GLU A 44 -15.04 2.09 7.09
C GLU A 44 -16.08 3.18 6.82
N LEU A 45 -16.04 3.81 5.64
CA LEU A 45 -16.99 4.85 5.25
C LEU A 45 -18.38 4.30 4.88
N ASN A 46 -18.52 2.98 4.72
CA ASN A 46 -19.76 2.38 4.25
C ASN A 46 -20.78 2.16 5.38
N PRO A 47 -22.10 2.23 5.06
CA PRO A 47 -22.66 2.74 3.81
C PRO A 47 -22.74 4.27 3.80
N ILE A 48 -22.51 4.88 2.63
CA ILE A 48 -22.70 6.32 2.42
C ILE A 48 -24.12 6.54 1.93
N LYS A 49 -24.93 7.27 2.69
CA LYS A 49 -26.34 7.53 2.36
C LYS A 49 -26.52 8.90 1.72
N ASP A 50 -27.55 9.02 0.86
CA ASP A 50 -27.96 10.30 0.30
C ASP A 50 -28.48 11.27 1.38
N PHE A 51 -28.64 12.55 1.05
CA PHE A 51 -29.11 13.57 2.00
C PHE A 51 -30.46 13.20 2.66
N THR A 52 -31.34 12.49 1.94
CA THR A 52 -32.64 12.06 2.50
C THR A 52 -32.55 10.76 3.27
N GLY A 53 -31.48 9.99 3.09
CA GLY A 53 -31.27 8.65 3.66
C GLY A 53 -32.24 7.58 3.16
N LYS A 54 -32.98 7.85 2.07
CA LYS A 54 -34.13 7.04 1.63
C LYS A 54 -34.12 6.67 0.15
N VAL A 55 -33.27 7.29 -0.67
CA VAL A 55 -33.31 7.10 -2.12
C VAL A 55 -32.11 6.30 -2.60
N PHE A 56 -30.90 6.65 -2.15
CA PHE A 56 -29.68 6.01 -2.63
C PHE A 56 -28.74 5.65 -1.48
N GLU A 57 -28.09 4.50 -1.64
CA GLU A 57 -27.01 4.02 -0.78
C GLU A 57 -25.80 3.67 -1.63
N PHE A 58 -24.63 4.21 -1.27
CA PHE A 58 -23.36 4.01 -1.94
C PHE A 58 -22.43 3.19 -1.04
N GLU A 59 -21.78 2.18 -1.63
CA GLU A 59 -20.86 1.29 -0.93
C GLU A 59 -19.57 1.07 -1.75
N PHE A 60 -18.42 1.19 -1.12
CA PHE A 60 -17.15 0.66 -1.64
C PHE A 60 -17.13 -0.87 -1.48
N LEU A 61 -16.94 -1.61 -2.57
CA LEU A 61 -16.89 -3.08 -2.56
C LEU A 61 -15.46 -3.63 -2.48
N SER A 62 -14.54 -3.05 -3.25
CA SER A 62 -13.15 -3.50 -3.30
C SER A 62 -12.26 -2.41 -3.87
N SER A 63 -10.95 -2.53 -3.64
CA SER A 63 -9.94 -1.67 -4.28
C SER A 63 -8.80 -2.52 -4.85
N ARG A 64 -8.10 -1.98 -5.85
CA ARG A 64 -6.89 -2.59 -6.41
C ARG A 64 -5.90 -1.52 -6.86
N VAL A 65 -4.63 -1.74 -6.57
CA VAL A 65 -3.52 -0.91 -7.06
C VAL A 65 -3.01 -1.50 -8.36
N GLY A 66 -2.87 -0.66 -9.39
CA GLY A 66 -2.35 -1.06 -10.69
C GLY A 66 -0.84 -1.07 -10.77
N LEU A 67 -0.34 -1.26 -11.98
CA LEU A 67 1.09 -1.20 -12.23
C LEU A 67 1.55 0.25 -12.47
N PRO A 68 2.76 0.62 -12.00
CA PRO A 68 3.38 1.88 -12.36
C PRO A 68 3.57 2.00 -13.88
N LYS A 69 3.34 3.19 -14.43
CA LYS A 69 3.45 3.44 -15.88
C LYS A 69 4.89 3.51 -16.38
N ILE A 70 5.83 3.87 -15.50
CA ILE A 70 7.24 4.08 -15.80
C ILE A 70 8.08 3.46 -14.69
N THR A 71 9.37 3.24 -14.95
CA THR A 71 10.30 2.75 -13.93
C THR A 71 10.80 3.90 -13.04
N PRO A 72 11.33 3.62 -11.83
CA PRO A 72 11.89 4.65 -10.95
C PRO A 72 13.02 5.45 -11.61
N LYS A 73 13.86 4.79 -12.42
CA LYS A 73 14.94 5.45 -13.16
C LYS A 73 14.39 6.50 -14.14
N VAL A 74 13.38 6.14 -14.91
CA VAL A 74 12.73 7.06 -15.87
C VAL A 74 12.02 8.20 -15.13
N ALA A 75 11.43 7.92 -13.97
CA ALA A 75 10.79 8.95 -13.14
C ALA A 75 11.80 10.01 -12.67
N ILE A 76 12.97 9.57 -12.20
CA ILE A 76 14.08 10.45 -11.80
C ILE A 76 14.59 11.27 -13.01
N GLU A 77 14.88 10.61 -14.14
CA GLU A 77 15.40 11.26 -15.35
C GLU A 77 14.44 12.33 -15.90
N LYS A 78 13.13 12.07 -15.82
CA LYS A 78 12.09 12.99 -16.31
C LYS A 78 11.61 13.98 -15.26
N GLY A 79 12.07 13.89 -14.02
CA GLY A 79 11.62 14.75 -12.91
C GLY A 79 10.13 14.59 -12.57
N VAL A 80 9.58 13.38 -12.69
CA VAL A 80 8.18 13.07 -12.38
C VAL A 80 8.05 12.08 -11.23
N THR A 81 6.86 11.98 -10.64
CA THR A 81 6.58 11.04 -9.56
C THR A 81 6.50 9.60 -10.08
N PHE A 82 7.13 8.66 -9.37
CA PHE A 82 6.91 7.23 -9.59
C PHE A 82 5.62 6.81 -8.86
N GLU A 83 4.56 6.56 -9.61
CA GLU A 83 3.21 6.31 -9.09
C GLU A 83 2.52 5.16 -9.82
N ALA A 84 1.50 4.60 -9.17
CA ALA A 84 0.59 3.59 -9.71
C ALA A 84 -0.87 4.04 -9.53
N PRO A 85 -1.78 3.67 -10.46
CA PRO A 85 -3.19 4.02 -10.32
C PRO A 85 -3.87 3.18 -9.24
N LEU A 86 -4.81 3.79 -8.51
CA LEU A 86 -5.72 3.09 -7.59
C LEU A 86 -7.12 3.03 -8.22
N TRP A 87 -7.71 1.84 -8.27
CA TRP A 87 -9.09 1.64 -8.71
C TRP A 87 -9.96 1.13 -7.57
N ALA A 88 -11.18 1.65 -7.45
CA ALA A 88 -12.18 1.16 -6.51
C ALA A 88 -13.42 0.66 -7.27
N THR A 89 -13.97 -0.47 -6.83
CA THR A 89 -15.26 -0.99 -7.27
C THR A 89 -16.32 -0.50 -6.30
N VAL A 90 -17.38 0.10 -6.83
CA VAL A 90 -18.44 0.72 -6.02
C VAL A 90 -19.80 0.17 -6.42
N LYS A 91 -20.73 0.17 -5.47
CA LYS A 91 -22.12 -0.23 -5.66
C LYS A 91 -23.02 0.94 -5.27
N LEU A 92 -23.92 1.30 -6.16
CA LEU A 92 -24.97 2.29 -5.90
C LEU A 92 -26.32 1.57 -5.91
N THR A 93 -27.00 1.55 -4.78
CA THR A 93 -28.30 0.91 -4.59
C THR A 93 -29.40 1.96 -4.58
N ASN A 94 -30.40 1.83 -5.44
CA ASN A 94 -31.66 2.59 -5.33
C ASN A 94 -32.57 1.89 -4.31
N LEU A 95 -32.87 2.57 -3.21
CA LEU A 95 -33.68 2.05 -2.12
C LEU A 95 -35.19 2.07 -2.44
N HIS A 96 -35.63 2.92 -3.38
CA HIS A 96 -37.03 3.05 -3.77
C HIS A 96 -37.49 1.92 -4.70
N SER A 97 -36.58 1.29 -5.45
CA SER A 97 -36.90 0.17 -6.33
C SER A 97 -36.87 -1.19 -5.62
N LYS A 98 -36.61 -1.23 -4.30
CA LYS A 98 -36.82 -2.44 -3.48
C LYS A 98 -38.30 -2.54 -3.13
N ALA A 99 -39.11 -2.99 -4.09
CA ALA A 99 -40.48 -3.47 -3.91
C ALA A 99 -40.53 -4.98 -4.20
#